data_AF-A0A961L7B6-F1
#
_entry.id   AF-A0A961L7B6-F1
#
_cell.length_a   1.000
_cell.length_b   1.000
_cell.length_c   1.000
_cell.angle_alpha   90.00
_cell.angle_beta   90.00
_cell.angle_gamma   90.00
#
_symmetry.space_group_name_H-M   'P 1'
#
loop_
_entity.id
_entity.type
_entity.pdbx_description
1 polymer ?
#
loop_
_entity_poly.entity_id
_entity_poly.type
_entity_poly.pdbx_seq_one_letter_code
_entity_poly.pdbx_strand_id
1 'polypeptide(L)'
;NRLPQLSVEVFRPLADPDTAEGLTRAVTMIPASGEFTYATQAIRKSSGGATQAENLNALPDTADMIVALDRLQAMAPAVASVSLVAAWFGDDLRAGACKLRPGVEVMAKSTTPVGWSVNGVSRANAFLVSRDDQDRPVYGGTPADFAVVQAIREMKARGLRVTFYPFLLMDVPPGNTLPNPYSANAATPGQPTFPWRGRITCSPAAGFAGTADKTAAAATQVSTFFGAAA
;
A
#
# COMPACT_ATOMS: atom_id res chain seq x y z
N ASN A 1 -22.79 44.17 6.65
CA ASN A 1 -21.62 43.25 6.64
C ASN A 1 -21.32 42.79 8.06
N ARG A 2 -21.82 41.61 8.46
CA ARG A 2 -21.39 40.98 9.71
C ARG A 2 -20.08 40.24 9.45
N LEU A 3 -19.13 40.36 10.36
CA LEU A 3 -17.92 39.53 10.33
C LEU A 3 -18.34 38.06 10.45
N PRO A 4 -17.84 37.17 9.58
CA PRO A 4 -18.16 35.75 9.66
C PRO A 4 -17.56 35.16 10.94
N GLN A 5 -18.24 34.17 11.52
CA GLN A 5 -17.61 33.34 12.54
C GLN A 5 -16.61 32.41 11.86
N LEU A 6 -15.35 32.48 12.31
CA LEU A 6 -14.30 31.56 11.90
C LEU A 6 -14.18 30.47 12.95
N SER A 7 -14.19 29.21 12.51
CA SER A 7 -13.82 28.06 13.34
C SER A 7 -12.50 27.53 12.82
N VAL A 8 -11.58 27.25 13.75
CA VAL A 8 -10.25 26.72 13.43
C VAL A 8 -9.93 25.56 14.35
N GLU A 9 -9.26 24.56 13.80
CA GLU A 9 -8.71 23.45 14.56
C GLU A 9 -7.30 23.83 15.03
N VAL A 10 -7.02 23.65 16.33
CA VAL A 10 -5.75 24.04 16.94
C VAL A 10 -5.08 22.81 17.53
N PHE A 11 -3.89 22.48 17.02
CA PHE A 11 -3.03 21.45 17.55
C PHE A 11 -1.91 22.10 18.36
N ARG A 12 -1.84 21.77 19.66
CA ARG A 12 -0.76 22.23 20.55
C ARG A 12 -0.20 21.05 21.34
N PRO A 13 0.73 20.27 20.74
CA PRO A 13 1.36 19.16 21.44
C PRO A 13 2.12 19.69 22.67
N LEU A 14 1.96 19.02 23.80
CA LEU A 14 2.79 19.27 24.96
C LEU A 14 4.02 18.37 24.82
N ALA A 15 5.21 18.96 24.73
CA ALA A 15 6.48 18.24 24.78
C ALA A 15 6.77 17.76 26.20
N ASP A 16 5.78 17.14 26.82
CA ASP A 16 5.81 16.56 28.15
C ASP A 16 6.12 15.07 28.00
N PRO A 17 7.17 14.56 28.67
CA PRO A 17 7.58 13.17 28.56
C PRO A 17 6.51 12.17 29.05
N ASP A 18 5.48 12.62 29.77
CA ASP A 18 4.38 11.78 30.25
C ASP A 18 3.16 11.76 29.30
N THR A 19 3.24 12.43 28.15
CA THR A 19 2.20 12.40 27.11
C THR A 19 2.47 11.33 26.05
N ALA A 20 1.42 10.90 25.35
CA ALA A 20 1.56 9.96 24.23
C ALA A 20 2.51 10.52 23.15
N GLU A 21 2.40 11.81 22.84
CA GLU A 21 3.23 12.55 21.89
C GLU A 21 4.70 12.58 22.31
N GLY A 22 4.98 12.83 23.59
CA GLY A 22 6.33 12.83 24.15
C GLY A 22 6.96 11.44 24.27
N LEU A 23 6.14 10.40 24.46
CA LEU A 23 6.58 9.01 24.56
C LEU A 23 6.75 8.31 23.20
N THR A 24 6.07 8.78 22.15
CA THR A 24 6.08 8.12 20.84
C THR A 24 7.45 8.24 20.19
N ARG A 25 8.16 7.11 20.05
CA ARG A 25 9.49 7.03 19.44
C ARG A 25 9.48 6.55 18.00
N ALA A 26 8.41 5.90 17.57
CA ALA A 26 8.30 5.32 16.25
C ALA A 26 6.85 5.30 15.75
N VAL A 27 6.69 5.42 14.43
CA VAL A 27 5.37 5.35 13.77
C VAL A 27 5.42 4.45 12.54
N THR A 28 4.25 3.97 12.13
CA THR A 28 4.05 3.31 10.83
C THR A 28 3.40 4.30 9.87
N MET A 29 4.03 4.55 8.73
CA MET A 29 3.56 5.50 7.73
C MET A 29 2.60 4.81 6.76
N ILE A 30 1.31 5.10 6.93
CA ILE A 30 0.21 4.67 6.05
C ILE A 30 -0.15 5.84 5.09
N PRO A 31 -0.89 5.63 3.99
CA PRO A 31 -1.83 4.54 3.67
C PRO A 31 -1.25 3.23 3.14
N ALA A 32 0.06 3.14 2.86
CA ALA A 32 0.72 2.04 2.14
C ALA A 32 0.42 1.94 0.64
N SER A 33 -0.76 2.39 0.21
CA SER A 33 -1.23 2.40 -1.18
C SER A 33 -1.58 3.81 -1.66
N GLY A 34 -1.42 4.03 -2.95
CA GLY A 34 -1.61 5.28 -3.67
C GLY A 34 -0.40 5.54 -4.55
N GLU A 35 -0.62 5.58 -5.85
CA GLU A 35 0.43 5.52 -6.89
C GLU A 35 1.54 6.57 -6.69
N PHE A 36 1.21 7.75 -6.14
CA PHE A 36 2.13 8.88 -5.95
C PHE A 36 2.14 9.44 -4.52
N THR A 37 1.51 8.76 -3.57
CA THR A 37 1.27 9.28 -2.20
C THR A 37 2.56 9.67 -1.47
N TYR A 38 3.67 8.98 -1.74
CA TYR A 38 4.96 9.24 -1.09
C TYR A 38 5.87 10.23 -1.84
N ALA A 39 5.44 10.74 -3.00
CA ALA A 39 6.23 11.71 -3.74
C ALA A 39 6.35 13.00 -2.92
N THR A 40 7.57 13.56 -2.87
CA THR A 40 7.85 14.82 -2.17
C THR A 40 7.74 16.04 -3.07
N GLN A 41 7.47 15.80 -4.36
CA GLN A 41 7.14 16.81 -5.36
C GLN A 41 5.68 16.70 -5.78
N ALA A 42 5.11 17.79 -6.27
CA ALA A 42 3.77 17.79 -6.85
C ALA A 42 3.70 16.89 -8.09
N ILE A 43 2.82 15.88 -8.04
CA ILE A 43 2.43 15.07 -9.19
C ILE A 43 1.04 15.49 -9.62
N ARG A 44 0.87 15.69 -10.92
CA ARG A 44 -0.42 16.06 -11.50
C ARG A 44 -0.78 15.13 -12.64
N LYS A 45 -2.05 14.71 -12.69
CA LYS A 45 -2.61 13.98 -13.83
C LYS A 45 -3.27 14.93 -14.82
N SER A 46 -3.18 14.60 -16.09
CA SER A 46 -3.95 15.27 -17.15
C SER A 46 -5.21 14.47 -17.46
N SER A 47 -6.38 15.11 -17.39
CA SER A 47 -7.67 14.51 -17.70
C SER A 47 -8.55 15.53 -18.42
N GLY A 48 -8.98 15.22 -19.65
CA GLY A 48 -9.93 16.06 -20.39
C GLY A 48 -9.48 17.51 -20.62
N GLY A 49 -8.16 17.73 -20.80
CA GLY A 49 -7.59 19.07 -20.96
C GLY A 49 -7.36 19.83 -19.64
N ALA A 50 -7.85 19.32 -18.51
CA ALA A 50 -7.57 19.84 -17.18
C ALA A 50 -6.41 19.08 -16.52
N THR A 51 -5.75 19.76 -15.57
CA THR A 51 -4.70 19.17 -14.74
C THR A 51 -5.20 19.08 -13.30
N GLN A 52 -5.07 17.92 -12.67
CA GLN A 52 -5.49 17.67 -11.29
C GLN A 52 -4.32 17.14 -10.47
N ALA A 53 -4.22 17.53 -9.20
CA ALA A 53 -3.19 17.02 -8.31
C ALA A 53 -3.47 15.58 -7.88
N GLU A 54 -2.41 14.78 -7.79
CA GLU A 54 -2.47 13.40 -7.26
C GLU A 54 -2.06 13.34 -5.77
N ASN A 55 -1.27 14.31 -5.30
CA ASN A 55 -0.69 14.30 -3.94
C ASN A 55 -0.62 15.69 -3.28
N LEU A 56 -1.59 16.56 -3.56
CA LEU A 56 -1.72 17.92 -2.98
C LEU A 56 -3.09 18.10 -2.33
N ASN A 57 -3.46 17.17 -1.46
CA ASN A 57 -4.78 17.15 -0.82
C ASN A 57 -4.80 18.03 0.45
N ALA A 58 -3.68 18.10 1.18
CA ALA A 58 -3.59 18.86 2.43
C ALA A 58 -3.36 20.35 2.20
N LEU A 59 -2.52 20.71 1.22
CA LEU A 59 -2.21 22.09 0.83
C LEU A 59 -2.05 22.18 -0.70
N PRO A 60 -2.45 23.29 -1.34
CA PRO A 60 -2.47 23.39 -2.81
C PRO A 60 -1.14 23.16 -3.53
N ASP A 61 -0.02 23.51 -2.87
CA ASP A 61 1.31 23.55 -3.50
C ASP A 61 2.37 22.76 -2.72
N THR A 62 1.97 21.96 -1.74
CA THR A 62 2.90 21.16 -0.94
C THR A 62 2.48 19.71 -0.98
N ALA A 63 3.42 18.85 -1.39
CA ALA A 63 3.20 17.41 -1.45
C ALA A 63 2.74 16.89 -0.08
N ASP A 64 1.71 16.04 -0.07
CA ASP A 64 1.10 15.51 1.15
C ASP A 64 2.13 14.84 2.07
N MET A 65 3.14 14.18 1.50
CA MET A 65 4.23 13.57 2.28
C MET A 65 5.05 14.60 3.07
N ILE A 66 5.32 15.78 2.49
CA ILE A 66 6.03 16.87 3.18
C ILE A 66 5.18 17.41 4.32
N VAL A 67 3.91 17.69 4.04
CA VAL A 67 2.95 18.18 5.06
C VAL A 67 2.82 17.18 6.21
N ALA A 68 2.73 15.88 5.90
CA ALA A 68 2.61 14.82 6.88
C ALA A 68 3.85 14.72 7.78
N LEU A 69 5.06 14.83 7.22
CA LEU A 69 6.30 14.79 7.99
C LEU A 69 6.50 16.03 8.85
N ASP A 70 6.16 17.22 8.36
CA ASP A 70 6.20 18.46 9.13
C ASP A 70 5.28 18.37 10.35
N ARG A 71 4.04 17.91 10.13
CA ARG A 71 3.07 17.69 11.20
C ARG A 71 3.52 16.61 12.18
N LEU A 72 4.08 15.50 11.69
CA LEU A 72 4.61 14.43 12.54
C LEU A 72 5.68 14.94 13.50
N GLN A 73 6.67 15.68 12.99
CA GLN A 73 7.77 16.18 13.81
C GLN A 73 7.33 17.29 14.78
N ALA A 74 6.35 18.09 14.38
CA ALA A 74 5.74 19.07 15.28
C ALA A 74 4.94 18.41 16.40
N MET A 75 4.15 17.37 16.08
CA MET A 75 3.25 16.71 17.02
C MET A 75 3.96 15.73 17.96
N ALA A 76 4.88 14.93 17.44
CA ALA A 76 5.57 13.88 18.20
C ALA A 76 7.10 14.04 18.04
N PRO A 77 7.71 15.03 18.72
CA PRO A 77 9.11 15.41 18.50
C PRO A 77 10.10 14.31 18.91
N ALA A 78 9.66 13.33 19.72
CA ALA A 78 10.46 12.20 20.13
C ALA A 78 10.57 11.07 19.08
N VAL A 79 9.81 11.17 17.97
CA VAL A 79 9.82 10.19 16.88
C VAL A 79 11.18 10.22 16.18
N ALA A 80 11.85 9.08 16.18
CA ALA A 80 13.15 8.89 15.54
C ALA A 80 13.14 7.74 14.52
N SER A 81 12.04 7.00 14.40
CA SER A 81 11.92 5.86 13.51
C SER A 81 10.57 5.84 12.78
N VAL A 82 10.58 5.51 11.49
CA VAL A 82 9.38 5.36 10.66
C VAL A 82 9.44 4.04 9.90
N SER A 83 8.38 3.24 10.00
CA SER A 83 8.14 2.11 9.11
C SER A 83 7.35 2.58 7.89
N LEU A 84 8.02 2.70 6.74
CA LEU A 84 7.40 3.12 5.49
C LEU A 84 6.74 1.93 4.80
N VAL A 85 5.41 1.89 4.84
CA VAL A 85 4.65 0.76 4.29
C VAL A 85 4.50 0.94 2.78
N ALA A 86 4.73 -0.12 1.98
CA ALA A 86 4.54 -0.07 0.53
C ALA A 86 3.75 -1.30 0.06
N ALA A 87 2.55 -1.06 -0.47
CA ALA A 87 1.59 -2.10 -0.81
C ALA A 87 1.82 -2.71 -2.20
N TRP A 88 1.81 -4.04 -2.26
CA TRP A 88 1.76 -4.87 -3.47
C TRP A 88 0.52 -5.77 -3.42
N PHE A 89 0.16 -6.38 -4.56
CA PHE A 89 -1.08 -7.14 -4.69
C PHE A 89 -0.81 -8.63 -4.89
N GLY A 90 -1.42 -9.46 -4.04
CA GLY A 90 -1.56 -10.89 -4.25
C GLY A 90 -2.97 -11.23 -4.72
N ASP A 91 -3.13 -12.23 -5.59
CA ASP A 91 -4.41 -12.56 -6.24
C ASP A 91 -4.93 -13.98 -5.92
N ASP A 92 -4.25 -14.72 -5.04
CA ASP A 92 -4.61 -16.10 -4.69
C ASP A 92 -4.09 -16.43 -3.28
N LEU A 93 -4.85 -17.19 -2.48
CA LEU A 93 -4.43 -17.68 -1.16
C LEU A 93 -3.53 -18.92 -1.22
N ARG A 94 -3.40 -19.56 -2.39
CA ARG A 94 -2.54 -20.73 -2.57
C ARG A 94 -1.12 -20.25 -2.86
N ALA A 95 -0.17 -20.54 -1.99
CA ALA A 95 1.22 -20.09 -2.11
C ALA A 95 1.82 -20.40 -3.49
N GLY A 96 1.59 -21.61 -4.02
CA GLY A 96 2.11 -22.01 -5.33
C GLY A 96 1.44 -21.35 -6.54
N ALA A 97 0.33 -20.63 -6.37
CA ALA A 97 -0.40 -19.96 -7.46
C ALA A 97 -0.48 -18.43 -7.29
N CYS A 98 -0.25 -17.92 -6.08
CA CYS A 98 -0.32 -16.50 -5.77
C CYS A 98 0.74 -15.71 -6.53
N LYS A 99 0.31 -14.67 -7.25
CA LYS A 99 1.19 -13.75 -7.96
C LYS A 99 1.25 -12.42 -7.23
N LEU A 100 2.44 -12.02 -6.80
CA LEU A 100 2.69 -10.72 -6.22
C LEU A 100 3.08 -9.72 -7.31
N ARG A 101 2.29 -8.66 -7.50
CA ARG A 101 2.49 -7.66 -8.56
C ARG A 101 2.25 -6.24 -8.07
N PRO A 102 2.90 -5.24 -8.66
CA PRO A 102 2.51 -3.85 -8.45
C PRO A 102 1.19 -3.57 -9.18
N GLY A 103 0.32 -2.78 -8.55
CA GLY A 103 -1.02 -2.49 -9.05
C GLY A 103 -1.25 -1.02 -9.38
N VAL A 104 -2.21 -0.76 -10.27
CA VAL A 104 -2.67 0.58 -10.66
C VAL A 104 -4.18 0.69 -10.53
N GLU A 105 -4.66 1.90 -10.25
CA GLU A 105 -6.10 2.20 -10.06
C GLU A 105 -6.85 2.26 -11.40
N VAL A 106 -6.16 2.69 -12.45
CA VAL A 106 -6.71 2.87 -13.81
C VAL A 106 -5.69 2.45 -14.86
N MET A 107 -6.19 1.93 -15.99
CA MET A 107 -5.37 1.49 -17.11
C MET A 107 -4.62 2.64 -17.78
N ALA A 108 -5.25 3.81 -17.87
CA ALA A 108 -4.69 4.98 -18.53
C ALA A 108 -4.67 6.16 -17.55
N LYS A 109 -3.47 6.63 -17.25
CA LYS A 109 -3.21 7.87 -16.51
C LYS A 109 -1.89 8.43 -16.98
N SER A 110 -1.90 9.68 -17.44
CA SER A 110 -0.69 10.43 -17.78
C SER A 110 -0.42 11.43 -16.67
N THR A 111 0.82 11.46 -16.18
CA THR A 111 1.23 12.31 -15.07
C THR A 111 2.48 13.12 -15.39
N THR A 112 2.55 14.32 -14.82
CA THR A 112 3.72 15.20 -14.86
C THR A 112 4.22 15.49 -13.44
N PRO A 113 5.54 15.71 -13.25
CA PRO A 113 6.60 15.63 -14.26
C PRO A 113 7.09 14.19 -14.56
N VAL A 114 6.63 13.19 -13.80
CA VAL A 114 7.12 11.80 -13.88
C VAL A 114 5.95 10.83 -14.00
N GLY A 115 6.12 9.79 -14.81
CA GLY A 115 5.19 8.66 -14.94
C GLY A 115 5.33 7.63 -13.82
N TRP A 116 4.30 6.81 -13.61
CA TRP A 116 4.34 5.71 -12.66
C TRP A 116 5.14 4.52 -13.20
N SER A 117 6.02 3.95 -12.37
CA SER A 117 6.58 2.60 -12.55
C SER A 117 7.02 2.02 -11.21
N VAL A 118 7.05 0.68 -11.13
CA VAL A 118 7.50 -0.07 -9.96
C VAL A 118 8.28 -1.30 -10.43
N ASN A 119 9.51 -1.47 -9.97
CA ASN A 119 10.41 -2.56 -10.35
C ASN A 119 10.51 -2.77 -11.88
N GLY A 120 10.59 -1.67 -12.63
CA GLY A 120 10.62 -1.70 -14.10
C GLY A 120 9.27 -2.01 -14.78
N VAL A 121 8.22 -2.33 -14.03
CA VAL A 121 6.87 -2.52 -14.55
C VAL A 121 6.24 -1.15 -14.82
N SER A 122 5.93 -0.89 -16.08
CA SER A 122 5.17 0.30 -16.50
C SER A 122 3.68 0.12 -16.24
N ARG A 123 2.91 1.22 -16.21
CA ARG A 123 1.44 1.15 -16.05
C ARG A 123 0.76 0.19 -17.03
N ALA A 124 1.22 0.16 -18.28
CA ALA A 124 0.63 -0.70 -19.32
C ALA A 124 0.74 -2.20 -19.00
N ASN A 125 1.72 -2.59 -18.19
CA ASN A 125 1.97 -3.97 -17.78
C ASN A 125 1.61 -4.23 -16.31
N ALA A 126 1.05 -3.23 -15.62
CA ALA A 126 0.70 -3.35 -14.21
C ALA A 126 -0.60 -4.11 -14.01
N PHE A 127 -0.77 -4.66 -12.81
CA PHE A 127 -2.03 -5.27 -12.44
C PHE A 127 -3.10 -4.18 -12.22
N LEU A 128 -4.23 -4.25 -12.90
CA LEU A 128 -5.36 -3.37 -12.62
C LEU A 128 -6.08 -3.89 -11.38
N VAL A 129 -6.15 -3.07 -10.33
CA VAL A 129 -6.86 -3.45 -9.11
C VAL A 129 -8.35 -3.67 -9.40
N SER A 130 -8.96 -4.62 -8.69
CA SER A 130 -10.39 -4.89 -8.83
C SER A 130 -11.22 -3.65 -8.55
N ARG A 131 -12.41 -3.63 -9.16
CA ARG A 131 -13.39 -2.56 -9.00
C ARG A 131 -14.62 -3.05 -8.24
N ASP A 132 -15.25 -2.12 -7.53
CA ASP A 132 -16.55 -2.35 -6.93
C ASP A 132 -17.68 -2.26 -7.97
N ASP A 133 -18.93 -2.41 -7.51
CA ASP A 133 -20.12 -2.36 -8.34
C ASP A 133 -20.43 -0.95 -8.90
N GLN A 134 -19.77 0.10 -8.39
CA GLN A 134 -19.83 1.45 -8.95
C GLN A 134 -18.60 1.80 -9.82
N ASP A 135 -17.85 0.79 -10.27
CA ASP A 135 -16.65 0.93 -11.10
C ASP A 135 -15.52 1.73 -10.42
N ARG A 136 -15.48 1.78 -9.08
CA ARG A 136 -14.40 2.44 -8.34
C ARG A 136 -13.32 1.44 -7.98
N PRO A 137 -12.02 1.81 -8.03
CA PRO A 137 -10.96 0.92 -7.59
C PRO A 137 -11.13 0.59 -6.10
N VAL A 138 -11.08 -0.70 -5.76
CA VAL A 138 -11.22 -1.18 -4.36
C VAL A 138 -10.02 -0.79 -3.51
N TYR A 139 -8.84 -0.67 -4.13
CA TYR A 139 -7.59 -0.29 -3.50
C TYR A 139 -6.95 0.91 -4.20
N GLY A 140 -6.11 1.67 -3.48
CA GLY A 140 -5.15 2.57 -4.13
C GLY A 140 -4.01 1.77 -4.78
N GLY A 141 -3.32 2.32 -5.78
CA GLY A 141 -2.25 1.60 -6.49
C GLY A 141 -0.97 1.40 -5.65
N THR A 142 -0.02 0.63 -6.16
CA THR A 142 1.31 0.50 -5.52
C THR A 142 2.07 1.83 -5.63
N PRO A 143 2.67 2.37 -4.55
CA PRO A 143 3.48 3.59 -4.63
C PRO A 143 4.64 3.44 -5.62
N ALA A 144 4.83 4.42 -6.50
CA ALA A 144 5.91 4.41 -7.49
C ALA A 144 7.30 4.37 -6.84
N ASP A 145 8.28 3.72 -7.49
CA ASP A 145 9.63 3.57 -6.96
C ASP A 145 10.28 4.92 -6.63
N PHE A 146 10.16 5.90 -7.54
CA PHE A 146 10.74 7.23 -7.33
C PHE A 146 10.13 7.93 -6.11
N ALA A 147 8.84 7.73 -5.84
CA ALA A 147 8.12 8.32 -4.73
C ALA A 147 8.58 7.70 -3.40
N VAL A 148 8.73 6.37 -3.35
CA VAL A 148 9.30 5.67 -2.19
C VAL A 148 10.73 6.15 -1.90
N VAL A 149 11.58 6.27 -2.92
CA VAL A 149 12.95 6.78 -2.78
C VAL A 149 12.96 8.23 -2.27
N GLN A 150 12.09 9.09 -2.80
CA GLN A 150 11.93 10.47 -2.34
C GLN A 150 11.56 10.53 -0.86
N ALA A 151 10.53 9.79 -0.43
CA ALA A 151 10.13 9.73 0.98
C ALA A 151 11.25 9.23 1.90
N ILE A 152 11.97 8.18 1.51
CA ILE A 152 13.11 7.66 2.29
C ILE A 152 14.21 8.72 2.44
N ARG A 153 14.56 9.41 1.35
CA ARG A 153 15.57 10.47 1.37
C ARG A 153 15.15 11.64 2.25
N GLU A 154 13.90 12.07 2.13
CA GLU A 154 13.33 13.15 2.93
C GLU A 154 13.32 12.81 4.42
N MET A 155 12.84 11.63 4.79
CA MET A 155 12.86 11.17 6.19
C MET A 155 14.28 11.10 6.74
N LYS A 156 15.24 10.61 5.96
CA LYS A 156 16.66 10.59 6.37
C LYS A 156 17.25 11.99 6.53
N ALA A 157 16.91 12.92 5.64
CA ALA A 157 17.35 14.32 5.74
C ALA A 157 16.82 14.99 7.02
N ARG A 158 15.65 14.56 7.50
CA ARG A 158 15.04 14.98 8.76
C ARG A 158 15.59 14.26 10.00
N GLY A 159 16.56 13.35 9.85
CA GLY A 159 17.14 12.58 10.95
C GLY A 159 16.33 11.35 11.37
N LEU A 160 15.31 10.95 10.61
CA LEU A 160 14.50 9.77 10.91
C LEU A 160 15.15 8.49 10.38
N ARG A 161 15.16 7.44 11.19
CA ARG A 161 15.49 6.08 10.74
C ARG A 161 14.31 5.51 9.98
N VAL A 162 14.57 4.88 8.84
CA VAL A 162 13.50 4.34 7.99
C VAL A 162 13.63 2.82 7.88
N THR A 163 12.56 2.11 8.22
CA THR A 163 12.38 0.69 7.90
C THR A 163 11.46 0.59 6.70
N PHE A 164 11.92 -0.01 5.60
CA PHE A 164 11.03 -0.32 4.49
C PHE A 164 10.14 -1.50 4.88
N TYR A 165 8.83 -1.35 4.76
CA TYR A 165 7.84 -2.34 5.15
C TYR A 165 6.98 -2.75 3.93
N PRO A 166 7.36 -3.82 3.21
CA PRO A 166 6.51 -4.41 2.18
C PRO A 166 5.20 -4.93 2.77
N PHE A 167 4.08 -4.61 2.13
CA PHE A 167 2.75 -5.03 2.58
C PHE A 167 1.96 -5.65 1.43
N LEU A 168 1.23 -6.72 1.70
CA LEU A 168 0.40 -7.38 0.70
C LEU A 168 -1.08 -7.09 0.93
N LEU A 169 -1.72 -6.52 -0.08
CA LEU A 169 -3.17 -6.45 -0.22
C LEU A 169 -3.61 -7.65 -1.06
N MET A 170 -4.62 -8.39 -0.61
CA MET A 170 -5.16 -9.49 -1.39
C MET A 170 -6.31 -8.97 -2.26
N ASP A 171 -6.11 -9.02 -3.56
CA ASP A 171 -7.09 -8.61 -4.56
C ASP A 171 -7.79 -9.84 -5.15
N VAL A 172 -8.74 -10.36 -4.36
CA VAL A 172 -9.58 -11.51 -4.70
C VAL A 172 -11.04 -11.05 -4.65
N PRO A 173 -11.63 -10.64 -5.78
CA PRO A 173 -12.96 -10.05 -5.78
C PRO A 173 -14.08 -11.08 -5.51
N PRO A 174 -15.30 -10.62 -5.17
CA PRO A 174 -16.47 -11.49 -5.04
C PRO A 174 -16.72 -12.31 -6.31
N GLY A 175 -17.24 -13.53 -6.15
CA GLY A 175 -17.59 -14.39 -7.28
C GLY A 175 -16.41 -15.02 -8.02
N ASN A 176 -15.19 -14.92 -7.47
CA ASN A 176 -14.03 -15.64 -8.02
C ASN A 176 -14.25 -17.16 -8.02
N THR A 177 -13.63 -17.85 -8.97
CA THR A 177 -13.72 -19.32 -9.13
C THR A 177 -12.42 -20.03 -8.74
N LEU A 178 -11.52 -19.34 -8.02
CA LEU A 178 -10.23 -19.89 -7.61
C LEU A 178 -10.44 -21.09 -6.69
N PRO A 179 -9.69 -22.19 -6.87
CA PRO A 179 -9.70 -23.30 -5.91
C PRO A 179 -9.42 -22.82 -4.50
N ASN A 180 -10.29 -23.15 -3.55
CA ASN A 180 -10.16 -22.72 -2.17
C ASN A 180 -9.18 -23.65 -1.43
N PRO A 181 -8.01 -23.17 -0.98
CA PRO A 181 -7.06 -24.02 -0.27
C PRO A 181 -7.63 -24.58 1.04
N TYR A 182 -8.61 -23.91 1.63
CA TYR A 182 -9.32 -24.34 2.84
C TYR A 182 -10.53 -25.23 2.49
N SER A 183 -10.33 -26.19 1.60
CA SER A 183 -11.32 -27.22 1.25
C SER A 183 -10.63 -28.56 0.94
N ALA A 184 -11.36 -29.66 1.09
CA ALA A 184 -10.83 -31.00 0.79
C ALA A 184 -10.33 -31.07 -0.66
N ASN A 185 -9.07 -31.47 -0.83
CA ASN A 185 -8.36 -31.52 -2.11
C ASN A 185 -8.35 -30.18 -2.88
N ALA A 186 -8.59 -29.06 -2.20
CA ALA A 186 -8.85 -27.75 -2.81
C ALA A 186 -9.96 -27.79 -3.88
N ALA A 187 -10.92 -28.71 -3.75
CA ALA A 187 -11.91 -28.99 -4.79
C ALA A 187 -13.07 -27.99 -4.83
N THR A 188 -13.29 -27.22 -3.75
CA THR A 188 -14.34 -26.21 -3.72
C THR A 188 -13.84 -24.92 -4.38
N PRO A 189 -14.50 -24.42 -5.45
CA PRO A 189 -14.16 -23.13 -6.02
C PRO A 189 -14.66 -21.99 -5.12
N GLY A 190 -13.99 -20.84 -5.21
CA GLY A 190 -14.33 -19.63 -4.47
C GLY A 190 -13.49 -19.46 -3.22
N GLN A 191 -12.49 -18.60 -3.33
CA GLN A 191 -11.73 -18.11 -2.18
C GLN A 191 -12.48 -16.96 -1.50
N PRO A 192 -12.26 -16.71 -0.18
CA PRO A 192 -12.83 -15.57 0.52
C PRO A 192 -12.51 -14.25 -0.20
N THR A 193 -13.46 -13.33 -0.21
CA THR A 193 -13.33 -12.00 -0.81
C THR A 193 -12.33 -11.14 -0.04
N PHE A 194 -11.41 -10.48 -0.76
CA PHE A 194 -10.39 -9.55 -0.22
C PHE A 194 -9.77 -9.99 1.12
N PRO A 195 -9.21 -11.22 1.20
CA PRO A 195 -8.84 -11.82 2.47
C PRO A 195 -7.62 -11.15 3.09
N TRP A 196 -7.44 -11.33 4.40
CA TRP A 196 -6.17 -10.97 5.03
C TRP A 196 -5.02 -11.83 4.47
N ARG A 197 -3.90 -11.21 4.07
CA ARG A 197 -2.70 -11.87 3.53
C ARG A 197 -2.16 -13.03 4.39
N GLY A 198 -2.37 -13.02 5.71
CA GLY A 198 -1.98 -14.13 6.58
C GLY A 198 -2.76 -15.43 6.36
N ARG A 199 -3.76 -15.41 5.46
CA ARG A 199 -4.46 -16.59 4.97
C ARG A 199 -3.76 -17.28 3.80
N ILE A 200 -2.67 -16.73 3.25
CA ILE A 200 -1.87 -17.42 2.22
C ILE A 200 -1.31 -18.71 2.85
N THR A 201 -1.46 -19.85 2.17
CA THR A 201 -1.13 -21.18 2.69
C THR A 201 -0.68 -22.11 1.55
N CYS A 202 -0.06 -23.25 1.90
CA CYS A 202 0.01 -24.37 0.97
C CYS A 202 -1.41 -24.83 0.58
N SER A 203 -1.54 -25.45 -0.60
CA SER A 203 -2.80 -25.92 -1.15
C SER A 203 -2.71 -27.39 -1.52
N PRO A 204 -3.64 -28.24 -1.05
CA PRO A 204 -4.65 -27.96 -0.02
C PRO A 204 -4.02 -27.61 1.34
N ALA A 205 -4.68 -26.77 2.12
CA ALA A 205 -4.18 -26.24 3.38
C ALA A 205 -4.07 -27.30 4.48
N ALA A 206 -3.34 -26.99 5.55
CA ALA A 206 -3.27 -27.85 6.72
C ALA A 206 -4.66 -28.16 7.28
N GLY A 207 -4.91 -29.42 7.66
CA GLY A 207 -6.18 -29.88 8.21
C GLY A 207 -7.26 -30.27 7.18
N PHE A 208 -6.98 -30.19 5.88
CA PHE A 208 -7.88 -30.63 4.81
C PHE A 208 -7.39 -31.92 4.14
N ALA A 209 -8.31 -32.73 3.60
CA ALA A 209 -7.94 -33.92 2.84
C ALA A 209 -7.05 -33.55 1.65
N GLY A 210 -6.03 -34.38 1.38
CA GLY A 210 -5.04 -34.12 0.33
C GLY A 210 -4.07 -32.99 0.64
N THR A 211 -3.97 -32.54 1.90
CA THR A 211 -3.09 -31.44 2.32
C THR A 211 -1.65 -31.59 1.83
N ALA A 212 -1.07 -30.47 1.38
CA ALA A 212 0.35 -30.39 1.08
C ALA A 212 1.19 -30.12 2.34
N ASP A 213 0.57 -29.77 3.47
CA ASP A 213 1.26 -29.43 4.73
C ASP A 213 2.21 -30.56 5.17
N LYS A 214 3.39 -30.19 5.66
CA LYS A 214 4.47 -31.11 6.07
C LYS A 214 4.93 -32.09 4.98
N THR A 215 4.78 -31.73 3.70
CA THR A 215 5.30 -32.50 2.56
C THR A 215 6.29 -31.69 1.72
N ALA A 216 7.02 -32.37 0.83
CA ALA A 216 7.86 -31.71 -0.17
C ALA A 216 7.05 -30.82 -1.14
N ALA A 217 5.76 -31.12 -1.37
CA ALA A 217 4.92 -30.30 -2.21
C ALA A 217 4.69 -28.89 -1.62
N ALA A 218 4.56 -28.77 -0.29
CA ALA A 218 4.50 -27.45 0.36
C ALA A 218 5.80 -26.67 0.15
N ALA A 219 6.96 -27.32 0.26
CA ALA A 219 8.24 -26.67 -0.01
C ALA A 219 8.33 -26.14 -1.45
N THR A 220 7.86 -26.91 -2.44
CA THR A 220 7.78 -26.45 -3.84
C THR A 220 6.85 -25.25 -4.00
N GLN A 221 5.68 -25.25 -3.36
CA GLN A 221 4.73 -24.15 -3.44
C GLN A 221 5.28 -22.86 -2.81
N VAL A 222 5.98 -22.96 -1.68
CA VAL A 222 6.69 -21.83 -1.07
C VAL A 222 7.84 -21.38 -1.97
N SER A 223 8.59 -22.34 -2.53
CA SER A 223 9.44 -22.25 -3.71
C SER A 223 8.96 -21.23 -4.73
N THR A 224 7.82 -21.56 -5.32
CA THR A 224 7.15 -20.78 -6.36
C THR A 224 6.72 -19.41 -5.87
N PHE A 225 6.23 -19.30 -4.63
CA PHE A 225 5.79 -18.03 -4.06
C PHE A 225 6.91 -16.99 -3.95
N PHE A 226 8.09 -17.40 -3.45
CA PHE A 226 9.25 -16.51 -3.36
C PHE A 226 9.92 -16.29 -4.72
N GLY A 227 9.83 -17.26 -5.63
CA GLY A 227 10.41 -17.17 -6.97
C GLY A 227 11.91 -16.86 -6.90
N ALA A 228 12.35 -15.85 -7.67
CA ALA A 228 13.75 -15.43 -7.71
C ALA A 228 14.17 -14.53 -6.54
N ALA A 229 13.27 -14.23 -5.59
CA ALA A 229 13.59 -13.47 -4.38
C ALA A 229 14.09 -14.35 -3.22
N ALA A 230 14.10 -15.68 -3.40
CA ALA A 230 14.58 -16.67 -2.42
C ALA A 230 16.10 -16.64 -2.22
#